data_AF-A0A921ITL8-F1
#
_entry.id   AF-A0A921ITL8-F1
#
_cell.length_a   1.000
_cell.length_b   1.000
_cell.length_c   1.000
_cell.angle_alpha   90.00
_cell.angle_beta   90.00
_cell.angle_gamma   90.00
#
_symmetry.space_group_name_H-M   'P 1'
#
loop_
_entity.id
_entity.type
_entity.pdbx_description
1 polymer ?
#
loop_
_entity_poly.entity_id
_entity_poly.type
_entity_poly.pdbx_seq_one_letter_code
_entity_poly.pdbx_strand_id
1 'polypeptide(L)'
;MMEVHTLTYIEEHPGTTITELAAYWHKTKSALSQLVTWLSKQGLVEKRRRENNARVVGLFPTERGIEISREHKRFDIADIEKTNSDLLKTCSQEEIDAFYKVLGPFNGIIRHDFEINAGRRGR
;
A
#
# COMPACT_ATOMS: atom_id res chain seq x y z
N MET A 1 5.18 -2.78 -5.88
CA MET A 1 6.43 -2.20 -5.31
C MET A 1 6.05 -1.19 -4.21
N MET A 2 6.67 -1.18 -3.03
CA MET A 2 6.15 -0.40 -1.88
C MET A 2 6.10 1.11 -2.13
N GLU A 3 7.05 1.63 -2.89
CA GLU A 3 7.21 3.04 -3.25
C GLU A 3 5.96 3.57 -3.97
N VAL A 4 5.57 2.89 -5.05
CA VAL A 4 4.45 3.31 -5.89
C VAL A 4 3.11 3.08 -5.18
N HIS A 5 2.94 1.99 -4.41
CA HIS A 5 1.72 1.83 -3.62
C HIS A 5 1.62 2.84 -2.48
N THR A 6 2.74 3.27 -1.89
CA THR A 6 2.74 4.36 -0.90
C THR A 6 2.33 5.68 -1.54
N LEU A 7 2.83 5.97 -2.76
CA LEU A 7 2.40 7.14 -3.53
C LEU A 7 0.90 7.08 -3.85
N THR A 8 0.41 5.94 -4.33
CA THR A 8 -1.01 5.72 -4.62
C THR A 8 -1.88 5.91 -3.38
N TYR A 9 -1.46 5.38 -2.24
CA TYR A 9 -2.19 5.58 -0.99
C TYR A 9 -2.30 7.07 -0.61
N ILE A 10 -1.21 7.83 -0.76
CA ILE A 10 -1.20 9.29 -0.51
C ILE A 10 -2.11 10.03 -1.48
N GLU A 11 -2.17 9.59 -2.74
CA GLU A 11 -3.05 10.17 -3.76
C GLU A 11 -4.54 9.90 -3.47
N GLU A 12 -4.87 8.71 -2.98
CA GLU A 12 -6.24 8.35 -2.58
C GLU A 12 -6.66 8.96 -1.23
N HIS A 13 -5.68 9.31 -0.39
CA HIS A 13 -5.90 9.90 0.94
C HIS A 13 -5.08 11.19 1.13
N PRO A 14 -5.33 12.26 0.34
CA PRO A 14 -4.57 13.48 0.45
C PRO A 14 -4.64 14.08 1.86
N GLY A 15 -3.49 14.47 2.38
CA GLY A 15 -3.32 15.00 3.72
C GLY A 15 -3.03 13.93 4.78
N THR A 16 -2.97 12.64 4.42
CA THR A 16 -2.51 11.56 5.32
C THR A 16 -1.16 11.90 5.96
N THR A 17 -0.92 11.37 7.15
CA THR A 17 0.30 11.59 7.93
C THR A 17 1.22 10.37 7.89
N ILE A 18 2.49 10.57 8.23
CA ILE A 18 3.44 9.45 8.42
C ILE A 18 2.95 8.45 9.47
N THR A 19 2.23 8.91 10.49
CA THR A 19 1.69 8.03 11.54
C THR A 19 0.59 7.14 10.98
N GLU A 20 -0.33 7.70 10.19
CA GLU A 20 -1.42 6.94 9.54
C GLU A 20 -0.85 5.96 8.51
N LEU A 21 0.12 6.39 7.69
CA LEU A 21 0.83 5.51 6.75
C LEU A 21 1.52 4.35 7.47
N ALA A 22 2.25 4.61 8.55
CA ALA A 22 2.95 3.58 9.30
C ALA A 22 1.99 2.53 9.88
N ALA A 23 0.82 2.98 10.37
CA ALA A 23 -0.23 2.10 10.85
C ALA A 23 -0.81 1.24 9.72
N TYR A 24 -1.15 1.86 8.58
CA TYR A 24 -1.69 1.17 7.41
C TYR A 24 -0.74 0.10 6.86
N TRP A 25 0.54 0.44 6.69
CA TRP A 25 1.53 -0.48 6.14
C TRP A 25 2.07 -1.49 7.17
N HIS A 26 1.70 -1.37 8.45
CA HIS A 26 2.29 -2.14 9.57
C HIS A 26 3.82 -2.06 9.59
N LYS A 27 4.35 -0.84 9.48
CA LYS A 27 5.78 -0.54 9.41
C LYS A 27 6.16 0.54 10.42
N THR A 28 7.45 0.71 10.66
CA THR A 28 7.94 1.77 11.55
C THR A 28 7.77 3.15 10.91
N LYS A 29 7.54 4.17 11.75
CA LYS A 29 7.49 5.57 11.29
C LYS A 29 8.81 6.00 10.64
N SER A 30 9.94 5.47 11.08
CA SER A 30 11.26 5.78 10.49
C SER A 30 11.37 5.28 9.05
N ALA A 31 10.96 4.04 8.78
CA ALA A 31 10.97 3.47 7.43
C ALA A 31 10.06 4.26 6.48
N LEU A 32 8.84 4.57 6.90
CA LEU A 32 7.91 5.37 6.07
C LEU A 32 8.38 6.81 5.91
N SER A 33 9.01 7.39 6.92
CA SER A 33 9.59 8.74 6.80
C SER A 33 10.72 8.79 5.77
N GLN A 34 11.59 7.78 5.74
CA GLN A 34 12.64 7.66 4.72
C GLN A 34 12.04 7.52 3.32
N LEU A 35 11.06 6.63 3.17
CA LEU A 35 10.37 6.44 1.89
C LEU A 35 9.69 7.72 1.39
N VAL A 36 8.91 8.38 2.23
CA VAL A 36 8.23 9.63 1.87
C VAL A 36 9.24 10.74 1.57
N THR A 37 10.37 10.78 2.29
CA THR A 37 11.45 11.73 1.97
C THR A 37 12.04 11.47 0.59
N TRP A 38 12.21 10.20 0.20
CA TRP A 38 12.60 9.84 -1.15
C TRP A 38 11.54 10.25 -2.18
N LEU A 39 10.26 9.95 -1.95
CA LEU A 39 9.16 10.37 -2.84
C LEU A 39 9.09 11.90 -3.02
N SER A 40 9.32 12.66 -1.95
CA SER A 40 9.43 14.13 -2.03
C SER A 40 10.64 14.59 -2.84
N LYS A 41 11.80 13.94 -2.68
CA LYS A 41 12.99 14.25 -3.51
C LYS A 41 12.78 13.95 -4.99
N GLN A 42 11.97 12.94 -5.32
CA GLN A 42 11.57 12.66 -6.70
C GLN A 42 10.51 13.64 -7.24
N GLY A 43 10.03 14.59 -6.43
CA GLY A 43 8.99 15.53 -6.80
C GLY A 43 7.63 14.87 -6.98
N LEU A 44 7.36 13.77 -6.25
CA LEU A 44 6.11 13.02 -6.35
C LEU A 44 5.14 13.36 -5.22
N VAL A 45 5.66 13.70 -4.04
CA VAL A 45 4.87 14.02 -2.83
C VAL A 45 5.34 15.32 -2.20
N GLU A 46 4.40 16.16 -1.81
CA GLU A 46 4.62 17.37 -1.03
C GLU A 46 4.18 17.21 0.42
N LYS A 47 4.95 17.83 1.33
CA LYS A 47 4.63 17.91 2.75
C LYS A 47 4.07 19.29 3.04
N ARG A 48 2.82 19.37 3.50
CA ARG A 48 2.15 20.65 3.83
C ARG A 48 1.65 20.62 5.27
N ARG A 49 1.76 21.74 5.99
CA ARG A 49 1.10 21.88 7.30
C ARG A 49 -0.40 21.97 7.07
N ARG A 50 -1.20 21.27 7.87
CA ARG A 50 -2.67 21.38 7.76
C ARG A 50 -3.11 22.76 8.23
N GLU A 51 -4.01 23.39 7.50
CA GLU A 51 -4.55 24.73 7.81
C GLU A 51 -5.14 24.78 9.23
N ASN A 52 -5.85 23.72 9.63
CA ASN A 52 -6.53 23.64 10.93
C ASN A 52 -5.60 23.24 12.09
N ASN A 53 -4.37 22.78 11.82
CA ASN A 53 -3.40 22.43 12.84
C ASN A 53 -1.98 22.45 12.27
N ALA A 54 -1.30 23.59 12.43
CA ALA A 54 0.06 23.79 11.92
C ALA A 54 1.12 22.83 12.51
N ARG A 55 0.81 22.10 13.59
CA ARG A 55 1.70 21.06 14.15
C ARG A 55 1.62 19.74 13.38
N VAL A 56 0.60 19.55 12.54
CA VAL A 56 0.39 18.32 11.76
C VAL A 56 0.83 18.56 10.31
N VAL A 57 1.78 17.74 9.86
CA VAL A 57 2.24 17.71 8.47
C VAL A 57 1.48 16.62 7.72
N GLY A 58 0.66 17.03 6.76
CA GLY A 58 -0.01 16.15 5.81
C GLY A 58 0.84 15.94 4.54
N LEU A 59 0.61 14.82 3.89
CA LEU A 59 1.26 14.42 2.65
C LEU A 59 0.27 14.55 1.51
N PHE A 60 0.69 15.15 0.40
CA PHE A 60 -0.15 15.40 -0.76
C PHE A 60 0.61 14.95 -2.00
N PRO A 61 -0.05 14.33 -2.99
CA PRO A 61 0.60 14.05 -4.24
C PRO A 61 0.86 15.36 -5.00
N THR A 62 1.88 15.38 -5.83
CA THR A 62 2.05 16.38 -6.90
C THR A 62 1.28 15.93 -8.15
N GLU A 63 1.17 16.78 -9.17
CA GLU A 63 0.60 16.38 -10.47
C GLU A 63 1.35 15.19 -11.07
N ARG A 64 2.69 15.24 -11.04
CA ARG A 64 3.54 14.12 -11.48
C ARG A 64 3.31 12.85 -10.65
N GLY A 65 3.09 13.00 -9.34
CA GLY A 65 2.74 11.89 -8.46
C GLY A 65 1.40 11.24 -8.81
N ILE A 66 0.41 12.05 -9.17
CA ILE A 66 -0.91 11.59 -9.63
C ILE A 66 -0.78 10.81 -10.94
N GLU A 67 -0.01 11.34 -11.90
CA GLU A 67 0.24 10.66 -13.18
C GLU A 67 0.85 9.27 -12.98
N ILE A 68 1.91 9.16 -12.17
CA ILE A 68 2.54 7.87 -11.86
C ILE A 68 1.58 6.93 -11.14
N SER A 69 0.78 7.42 -10.18
CA SER A 69 -0.24 6.62 -9.49
C SER A 69 -1.26 6.05 -10.49
N ARG A 70 -1.73 6.85 -11.45
CA ARG A 70 -2.68 6.43 -12.47
C ARG A 70 -2.09 5.37 -13.40
N GLU A 71 -0.87 5.57 -13.88
CA GLU A 71 -0.20 4.60 -14.74
C GLU A 71 0.04 3.27 -14.00
N HIS A 72 0.43 3.34 -12.72
CA HIS A 72 0.58 2.16 -11.87
C HIS A 72 -0.74 1.40 -11.71
N LYS A 73 -1.85 2.09 -11.42
CA LYS A 73 -3.19 1.46 -11.33
C LYS A 73 -3.60 0.79 -12.63
N ARG A 74 -3.33 1.43 -13.78
CA ARG A 74 -3.62 0.85 -15.11
C ARG A 74 -2.81 -0.42 -15.35
N PHE A 75 -1.53 -0.40 -14.98
CA PHE A 75 -0.65 -1.55 -15.11
C PHE A 75 -1.10 -2.71 -14.21
N ASP A 76 -1.44 -2.44 -12.94
CA ASP A 76 -1.93 -3.46 -12.00
C ASP A 76 -3.20 -4.16 -12.54
N ILE A 77 -4.15 -3.40 -13.11
CA ILE A 77 -5.36 -3.98 -13.73
C ILE A 77 -4.99 -4.92 -14.87
N ALA A 78 -4.14 -4.48 -15.79
CA ALA A 78 -3.74 -5.29 -16.94
C ALA A 78 -2.97 -6.56 -16.51
N ASP A 79 -2.14 -6.48 -15.48
CA ASP A 79 -1.38 -7.61 -14.96
C ASP A 79 -2.27 -8.65 -14.25
N ILE A 80 -3.28 -8.18 -13.51
CA ILE A 80 -4.32 -9.04 -12.90
C ILE A 80 -5.13 -9.74 -13.98
N GLU A 81 -5.62 -9.01 -14.99
CA GLU A 81 -6.39 -9.59 -16.10
C GLU A 81 -5.57 -10.65 -16.86
N LYS A 82 -4.29 -10.35 -17.12
CA LYS A 82 -3.37 -11.30 -17.75
C LYS A 82 -3.16 -12.55 -16.90
N THR A 83 -2.92 -12.38 -15.60
CA THR A 83 -2.73 -13.50 -14.67
C THR A 83 -3.97 -14.38 -14.63
N ASN A 84 -5.17 -13.80 -14.52
CA ASN A 84 -6.42 -14.56 -14.56
C ASN A 84 -6.61 -15.28 -15.90
N SER A 85 -6.31 -14.62 -17.02
CA SER A 85 -6.38 -15.25 -18.34
C SER A 85 -5.42 -16.42 -18.48
N ASP A 86 -4.21 -16.31 -17.92
CA ASP A 86 -3.23 -17.39 -17.92
C ASP A 86 -3.67 -18.57 -17.05
N LEU A 87 -4.26 -18.32 -15.87
CA LEU A 87 -4.81 -19.37 -15.00
C LEU A 87 -5.98 -20.11 -15.65
N LEU A 88 -6.87 -19.39 -16.34
CA LEU A 88 -8.01 -19.97 -17.06
C LEU A 88 -7.62 -20.90 -18.23
N LYS A 89 -6.33 -20.92 -18.63
CA LYS A 89 -5.83 -21.90 -19.60
C LYS A 89 -5.76 -23.32 -19.02
N THR A 90 -5.69 -23.45 -17.69
CA THR A 90 -5.49 -24.73 -17.00
C THR A 90 -6.46 -25.00 -15.87
N CYS A 91 -7.15 -23.98 -15.37
CA CYS A 91 -8.09 -24.06 -14.25
C CYS A 91 -9.48 -23.56 -14.67
N SER A 92 -10.54 -24.11 -14.08
CA SER A 92 -11.88 -23.55 -14.23
C SER A 92 -12.06 -22.28 -13.40
N GLN A 93 -13.07 -21.47 -13.73
CA GLN A 93 -13.40 -20.28 -12.94
C GLN A 93 -13.74 -20.65 -11.48
N GLU A 94 -14.44 -21.77 -11.27
CA GLU A 94 -14.80 -22.25 -9.94
C GLU A 94 -13.58 -22.65 -9.10
N GLU A 95 -12.55 -23.24 -9.71
CA GLU A 95 -11.30 -23.59 -9.02
C GLU A 95 -10.53 -22.33 -8.58
N ILE A 96 -10.47 -21.33 -9.46
CA ILE A 96 -9.83 -20.04 -9.18
C ILE A 96 -10.59 -19.32 -8.05
N ASP A 97 -11.92 -19.29 -8.11
CA ASP A 97 -12.76 -18.67 -7.09
C ASP A 97 -12.62 -19.40 -5.73
N ALA A 98 -12.58 -20.73 -5.74
CA ALA A 98 -12.35 -21.53 -4.55
C ALA A 98 -10.97 -21.23 -3.93
N PHE A 99 -9.93 -21.10 -4.75
CA PHE A 99 -8.60 -20.73 -4.30
C PHE A 99 -8.60 -19.35 -3.61
N TYR A 100 -9.16 -18.31 -4.24
CA TYR A 100 -9.27 -16.98 -3.63
C TYR A 100 -10.10 -16.99 -2.34
N LYS A 101 -11.17 -17.78 -2.28
CA LYS A 101 -11.96 -17.98 -1.07
C LYS A 101 -11.12 -18.56 0.07
N VAL A 102 -10.21 -19.50 -0.20
CA VAL A 102 -9.33 -20.10 0.82
C VAL A 102 -8.24 -19.12 1.27
N LEU A 103 -7.68 -18.33 0.35
CA LEU A 103 -6.64 -17.34 0.68
C LEU A 103 -7.09 -16.32 1.73
N GLY A 104 -8.36 -15.91 1.71
CA GLY A 104 -8.90 -14.94 2.68
C GLY A 104 -8.72 -15.37 4.14
N PRO A 105 -9.34 -16.48 4.58
CA PRO A 105 -9.16 -17.05 5.92
C PRO A 105 -7.71 -17.40 6.23
N PHE A 106 -6.98 -17.95 5.25
CA PHE A 106 -5.57 -18.34 5.43
C PHE A 106 -4.68 -17.15 5.79
N ASN A 107 -4.86 -16.00 5.14
CA ASN A 107 -4.16 -14.77 5.49
C ASN A 107 -4.46 -14.32 6.93
N GLY A 108 -5.68 -14.53 7.42
CA GLY A 108 -6.04 -14.25 8.81
C GLY A 108 -5.27 -15.11 9.82
N ILE A 109 -5.16 -16.42 9.54
CA ILE A 109 -4.41 -17.38 10.36
C ILE A 109 -2.93 -16.97 10.43
N ILE A 110 -2.32 -16.70 9.27
CA ILE A 110 -0.91 -16.29 9.19
C ILE A 110 -0.66 -15.02 10.00
N ARG A 111 -1.51 -14.00 9.88
CA ARG A 111 -1.33 -12.73 10.61
C ARG A 111 -1.40 -12.91 12.12
N HIS A 112 -2.37 -13.68 12.60
CA HIS A 112 -2.51 -14.00 14.02
C HIS A 112 -1.27 -14.73 14.57
N ASP A 113 -0.74 -15.71 13.83
CA ASP A 113 0.46 -16.44 14.22
C ASP A 113 1.70 -15.54 14.28
N PHE A 114 1.83 -14.59 13.35
CA PHE A 114 2.91 -13.61 13.39
C PHE A 114 2.82 -12.66 14.60
N GLU A 115 1.62 -12.18 14.94
CA GLU A 115 1.40 -11.29 16.08
C GLU A 115 1.73 -11.98 17.42
N ILE A 116 1.29 -13.23 17.59
CA ILE A 116 1.62 -14.04 18.78
C ILE A 116 3.13 -14.26 18.88
N ASN A 117 3.79 -14.60 17.77
CA ASN A 117 5.21 -14.91 17.76
C ASN A 117 6.09 -13.65 17.93
N ALA A 118 5.66 -12.49 17.43
CA ALA A 118 6.33 -11.21 17.67
C ALA A 118 6.23 -10.78 19.15
N GLY A 119 5.07 -11.00 19.80
CA GLY A 119 4.88 -10.72 21.22
C GLY A 119 5.72 -11.61 22.15
N ARG A 120 6.14 -12.79 21.69
CA ARG A 120 7.02 -13.71 22.45
C ARG A 120 8.51 -13.37 22.37
N ARG A 121 8.96 -12.67 21.32
CA ARG A 121 10.38 -12.26 21.16
C ARG A 121 10.73 -10.96 21.89
N GLY A 122 9.73 -10.25 22.41
CA GLY A 122 9.89 -9.00 23.16
C GLY A 122 9.84 -9.15 24.68
N ARG A 123 9.95 -10.36 25.22
CA ARG A 123 10.08 -10.63 26.67
C ARG A 123 11.40 -11.31 26.95
#